data_AF-A0A173ZXG4-F1
#
_entry.id   AF-A0A173ZXG4-F1
#
_cell.length_a   1.000
_cell.length_b   1.000
_cell.length_c   1.000
_cell.angle_alpha   90.00
_cell.angle_beta   90.00
_cell.angle_gamma   90.00
#
_symmetry.space_group_name_H-M   'P 1'
#
loop_
_entity.id
_entity.type
_entity.pdbx_description
1 polymer ?
#
loop_
_entity_poly.entity_id
_entity_poly.type
_entity_poly.pdbx_seq_one_letter_code
_entity_poly.pdbx_strand_id
1 'polypeptide(L)'
;MKKKSISVICAVLVISGVATVLVLTGNRGNVSNVNRVVGYSALYGENSINEAFDVIEKKFAKDFKGCTLAELRYDEDVENRFAEEIEKYHKENNQELIVVLSIFDTDEKGGDGGFNPNDTYANWQWYLVKTADKKSWEIINWGY
;
A
#
# COMPACT_ATOMS: atom_id res chain seq x y z
N MET A 1 64.97 5.37 33.08
CA MET A 1 64.12 4.16 33.00
C MET A 1 62.67 4.59 32.78
N LYS A 2 62.11 4.20 31.63
CA LYS A 2 60.71 3.81 31.35
C LYS A 2 59.52 4.65 31.90
N LYS A 3 58.75 5.16 30.91
CA LYS A 3 57.28 5.04 30.70
C LYS A 3 56.38 6.07 31.45
N LYS A 4 55.26 6.57 30.92
CA LYS A 4 54.43 6.34 29.71
C LYS A 4 53.41 7.48 29.59
N SER A 5 53.07 7.85 28.35
CA SER A 5 51.93 8.69 27.96
C SER A 5 50.58 8.09 28.37
N ILE A 6 49.59 8.93 28.68
CA ILE A 6 48.16 8.57 28.59
C ILE A 6 47.38 9.79 28.04
N SER A 7 46.95 9.67 26.78
CA SER A 7 45.96 10.56 26.15
C SER A 7 44.60 10.39 26.83
N VAL A 8 43.92 11.51 27.04
CA VAL A 8 42.50 11.57 27.42
C VAL A 8 41.68 11.11 26.21
N ILE A 9 41.09 9.92 26.29
CA ILE A 9 40.10 9.43 25.33
C ILE A 9 38.72 9.65 25.95
N CYS A 10 37.96 10.58 25.37
CA CYS A 10 36.52 10.68 25.55
C CYS A 10 35.87 9.40 25.04
N ALA A 11 35.24 8.63 25.93
CA ALA A 11 34.37 7.53 25.57
C ALA A 11 32.96 7.82 26.08
N VAL A 12 32.10 8.29 25.17
CA VAL A 12 30.65 8.38 25.32
C VAL A 12 30.11 6.96 25.41
N LEU A 13 29.64 6.56 26.59
CA LEU A 13 28.94 5.29 26.76
C LEU A 13 27.43 5.53 26.67
N VAL A 14 26.94 5.15 25.50
CA VAL A 14 25.54 5.00 25.08
C VAL A 14 24.80 4.14 26.08
N ILE A 15 23.88 4.72 26.87
CA ILE A 15 22.90 3.96 27.64
C ILE A 15 21.69 3.76 26.73
N SER A 16 21.74 2.63 26.01
CA SER A 16 20.62 1.72 25.74
C SER A 16 19.25 2.37 25.64
N GLY A 17 18.86 2.73 24.42
CA GLY A 17 17.46 2.91 24.05
C GLY A 17 16.69 1.63 24.34
N VAL A 18 15.86 1.67 25.38
CA VAL A 18 14.77 0.72 25.53
C VAL A 18 13.79 1.03 24.40
N ALA A 19 14.03 0.40 23.24
CA ALA A 19 13.03 0.29 22.22
C ALA A 19 11.90 -0.55 22.82
N THR A 20 10.90 0.14 23.38
CA THR A 20 9.57 -0.44 23.53
C THR A 20 9.12 -0.83 22.14
N VAL A 21 9.39 -2.08 21.77
CA VAL A 21 8.70 -2.75 20.67
C VAL A 21 7.24 -2.82 21.12
N LEU A 22 6.50 -1.77 20.80
CA LEU A 22 5.06 -1.75 20.89
C LEU A 22 4.58 -2.76 19.85
N VAL A 23 4.47 -4.03 20.24
CA VAL A 23 3.74 -5.04 19.48
C VAL A 23 2.28 -4.63 19.56
N LEU A 24 1.89 -3.68 18.71
CA LEU A 24 0.49 -3.47 18.37
C LEU A 24 0.09 -4.69 17.54
N THR A 25 -0.26 -5.80 18.19
CA THR A 25 -1.19 -6.77 17.62
C THR A 25 -2.58 -6.11 17.59
N GLY A 26 -2.70 -4.99 16.89
CA GLY A 26 -3.99 -4.52 16.42
C GLY A 26 -4.37 -5.41 15.25
N ASN A 27 -5.62 -5.91 15.21
CA ASN A 27 -6.15 -6.62 14.05
C ASN A 27 -5.80 -5.82 12.79
N ARG A 28 -4.89 -6.34 11.98
CA ARG A 28 -4.50 -5.78 10.69
C ARG A 28 -5.51 -6.20 9.62
N GLY A 29 -5.48 -5.54 8.47
CA GLY A 29 -6.17 -6.08 7.30
C GLY A 29 -5.57 -7.42 6.89
N ASN A 30 -6.41 -8.38 6.54
CA ASN A 30 -5.98 -9.69 6.07
C ASN A 30 -5.76 -9.65 4.55
N VAL A 31 -4.52 -9.92 4.13
CA VAL A 31 -4.09 -9.98 2.72
C VAL A 31 -3.45 -11.33 2.36
N SER A 32 -3.71 -12.39 3.14
CA SER A 32 -3.01 -13.67 3.00
C SER A 32 -3.42 -14.49 1.76
N ASN A 33 -4.63 -14.28 1.25
CA ASN A 33 -5.22 -15.07 0.16
C ASN A 33 -5.85 -14.17 -0.92
N VAL A 34 -5.20 -13.05 -1.24
CA VAL A 34 -5.71 -12.11 -2.25
C VAL A 34 -5.68 -12.78 -3.62
N ASN A 35 -6.83 -12.82 -4.29
CA ASN A 35 -6.90 -13.16 -5.71
C ASN A 35 -6.39 -11.97 -6.53
N ARG A 36 -5.23 -12.10 -7.17
CA ARG A 36 -4.69 -11.07 -8.07
C ARG A 36 -5.12 -11.36 -9.50
N VAL A 37 -6.01 -10.54 -10.03
CA VAL A 37 -6.48 -10.62 -11.42
C VAL A 37 -5.74 -9.56 -12.24
N VAL A 38 -4.78 -10.02 -13.03
CA VAL A 38 -4.08 -9.18 -14.01
C VAL A 38 -4.53 -9.61 -15.41
N GLY A 39 -5.36 -8.79 -16.04
CA GLY A 39 -5.82 -8.98 -17.40
C GLY A 39 -4.96 -8.25 -18.43
N TYR A 40 -5.46 -8.21 -19.67
CA TYR A 40 -4.85 -7.39 -20.71
C TYR A 40 -4.85 -5.90 -20.34
N SER A 41 -3.81 -5.18 -20.74
CA SER A 41 -3.67 -3.73 -20.57
C SER A 41 -2.88 -3.16 -21.73
N ALA A 42 -3.34 -2.04 -22.29
CA ALA A 42 -2.57 -1.29 -23.29
C ALA A 42 -1.60 -0.30 -22.64
N LEU A 43 -1.86 0.12 -21.40
CA LEU A 43 -1.08 1.16 -20.70
C LEU A 43 0.04 0.60 -19.82
N TYR A 44 -0.17 -0.55 -19.18
CA TYR A 44 0.71 -1.07 -18.15
C TYR A 44 1.14 -2.51 -18.41
N GLY A 45 2.43 -2.78 -18.22
CA GLY A 45 2.92 -4.15 -18.17
C GLY A 45 2.52 -4.86 -16.88
N GLU A 46 2.39 -6.19 -16.95
CA GLU A 46 2.02 -7.07 -15.83
C GLU A 46 2.84 -6.81 -14.56
N ASN A 47 4.16 -6.59 -14.69
CA ASN A 47 5.02 -6.28 -13.54
C ASN A 47 4.61 -4.97 -12.85
N SER A 48 4.28 -3.92 -13.62
CA SER A 48 3.90 -2.62 -13.07
C SER A 48 2.56 -2.70 -12.33
N ILE A 49 1.63 -3.51 -12.84
CA ILE A 49 0.34 -3.79 -12.19
C ILE A 49 0.57 -4.53 -10.87
N ASN A 50 1.40 -5.57 -10.86
CA ASN A 50 1.72 -6.31 -9.64
C ASN A 50 2.43 -5.44 -8.60
N GLU A 51 3.31 -4.53 -9.02
CA GLU A 51 3.91 -3.53 -8.11
C GLU A 51 2.84 -2.62 -7.49
N ALA A 52 1.82 -2.22 -8.24
CA ALA A 52 0.71 -1.44 -7.69
C ALA A 52 -0.10 -2.25 -6.67
N PHE A 53 -0.33 -3.53 -6.94
CA PHE A 53 -0.99 -4.45 -6.00
C PHE A 53 -0.20 -4.61 -4.70
N ASP A 54 1.13 -4.74 -4.78
CA ASP A 54 1.99 -4.82 -3.59
C ASP A 54 1.85 -3.58 -2.69
N VAL A 55 1.75 -2.39 -3.30
CA VAL A 55 1.53 -1.14 -2.56
C VAL A 55 0.15 -1.11 -1.90
N ILE A 56 -0.89 -1.58 -2.60
CA ILE A 56 -2.25 -1.68 -2.07
C ILE A 56 -2.31 -2.67 -0.91
N GLU A 57 -1.80 -3.89 -1.05
CA GLU A 57 -1.81 -4.90 0.01
C GLU A 57 -1.09 -4.42 1.26
N LYS A 58 0.05 -3.72 1.10
CA LYS A 58 0.77 -3.12 2.23
C LYS A 58 -0.06 -2.06 2.94
N LYS A 59 -0.76 -1.21 2.19
CA LYS A 59 -1.66 -0.18 2.74
C LYS A 59 -2.87 -0.81 3.43
N PHE A 60 -3.50 -1.79 2.78
CA PHE A 60 -4.65 -2.52 3.29
C PHE A 60 -4.32 -3.23 4.60
N ALA A 61 -3.23 -4.00 4.64
CA ALA A 61 -2.79 -4.69 5.85
C ALA A 61 -2.56 -3.73 7.03
N LYS A 62 -2.12 -2.50 6.76
CA LYS A 62 -1.88 -1.50 7.79
C LYS A 62 -3.16 -0.83 8.29
N ASP A 63 -4.03 -0.41 7.37
CA ASP A 63 -5.06 0.58 7.65
C ASP A 63 -6.49 0.01 7.61
N PHE A 64 -6.72 -1.16 6.99
CA PHE A 64 -8.06 -1.78 6.85
C PHE A 64 -8.26 -2.89 7.88
N LYS A 65 -8.18 -2.49 9.15
CA LYS A 65 -8.31 -3.40 10.30
C LYS A 65 -9.65 -4.12 10.29
N GLY A 66 -9.67 -5.42 10.58
CA GLY A 66 -10.92 -6.19 10.59
C GLY A 66 -11.52 -6.44 9.20
N CYS A 67 -10.82 -6.07 8.14
CA CYS A 67 -11.22 -6.37 6.77
C CYS A 67 -10.35 -7.48 6.18
N THR A 68 -10.90 -8.23 5.22
CA THR A 68 -10.19 -9.25 4.45
C THR A 68 -10.23 -8.89 2.97
N LEU A 69 -9.07 -8.63 2.37
CA LEU A 69 -8.94 -8.35 0.94
C LEU A 69 -9.07 -9.65 0.16
N ALA A 70 -10.14 -9.77 -0.63
CA ALA A 70 -10.47 -10.96 -1.39
C ALA A 70 -9.89 -10.91 -2.81
N GLU A 71 -9.96 -9.75 -3.48
CA GLU A 71 -9.49 -9.58 -4.85
C GLU A 71 -8.84 -8.21 -5.08
N LEU A 72 -7.79 -8.19 -5.91
CA LEU A 72 -7.30 -7.02 -6.62
C LEU A 72 -7.37 -7.28 -8.12
N ARG A 73 -7.94 -6.34 -8.86
CA ARG A 73 -8.19 -6.49 -10.29
C ARG A 73 -7.73 -5.27 -11.08
N TYR A 74 -6.99 -5.55 -12.14
CA TYR A 74 -6.73 -4.63 -13.23
C TYR A 74 -6.75 -5.42 -14.54
N ASP A 75 -7.67 -5.09 -15.42
CA ASP A 75 -7.88 -5.70 -16.73
C ASP A 75 -8.41 -4.66 -17.72
N GLU A 76 -8.66 -5.06 -18.96
CA GLU A 76 -9.12 -4.18 -20.03
C GLU A 76 -10.42 -3.45 -19.68
N ASP A 77 -11.34 -4.10 -18.96
CA ASP A 77 -12.60 -3.49 -18.54
C ASP A 77 -12.35 -2.37 -17.51
N VAL A 78 -11.43 -2.59 -16.57
CA VAL A 78 -11.01 -1.56 -15.61
C VAL A 78 -10.29 -0.41 -16.33
N GLU A 79 -9.35 -0.71 -17.24
CA GLU A 79 -8.61 0.31 -18.00
C GLU A 79 -9.57 1.19 -18.80
N ASN A 80 -10.51 0.59 -19.53
CA ASN A 80 -11.52 1.31 -20.31
C ASN A 80 -12.47 2.13 -19.43
N ARG A 81 -12.85 1.61 -18.25
CA ARG A 81 -13.74 2.32 -17.32
C ARG A 81 -13.14 3.63 -16.81
N PHE A 82 -11.82 3.69 -16.61
CA PHE A 82 -11.13 4.86 -16.06
C PHE A 82 -10.26 5.60 -17.09
N ALA A 83 -10.38 5.28 -18.38
CA ALA A 83 -9.51 5.82 -19.43
C ALA A 83 -9.48 7.36 -19.47
N GLU A 84 -10.65 8.02 -19.35
CA GLU A 84 -10.74 9.49 -19.34
C GLU A 84 -10.01 10.11 -18.13
N GLU A 85 -10.12 9.49 -16.96
CA GLU A 85 -9.46 9.96 -15.74
C GLU A 85 -7.95 9.77 -15.81
N ILE A 86 -7.50 8.62 -16.29
CA ILE A 86 -6.09 8.31 -16.51
C ILE A 86 -5.48 9.29 -17.51
N GLU A 87 -6.13 9.51 -18.66
CA GLU A 87 -5.65 10.42 -19.70
C GLU A 87 -5.61 11.87 -19.19
N LYS A 88 -6.67 12.32 -18.50
CA LYS A 88 -6.73 13.67 -17.93
C LYS A 88 -5.61 13.89 -16.91
N TYR A 89 -5.44 12.95 -15.97
CA TYR A 89 -4.39 13.06 -14.95
C TYR A 89 -3.00 13.13 -15.59
N HIS A 90 -2.76 12.31 -16.61
CA HIS A 90 -1.52 12.33 -17.37
C HIS A 90 -1.27 13.69 -18.04
N LYS A 91 -2.27 14.27 -18.71
CA LYS A 91 -2.15 15.57 -19.39
C LYS A 91 -1.90 16.72 -18.40
N GLU A 92 -2.58 16.71 -17.25
CA GLU A 92 -2.52 17.80 -16.28
C GLU A 92 -1.26 17.73 -15.40
N ASN A 93 -0.78 16.53 -15.06
CA ASN A 93 0.28 16.33 -14.06
C ASN A 93 1.57 15.76 -14.66
N ASN A 94 1.57 15.33 -15.92
CA ASN A 94 2.71 14.64 -16.56
C ASN A 94 3.19 13.41 -15.75
N GLN A 95 2.24 12.68 -15.16
CA GLN A 95 2.47 11.48 -14.35
C GLN A 95 1.53 10.34 -14.77
N GLU A 96 1.94 9.10 -14.55
CA GLU A 96 1.11 7.92 -14.81
C GLU A 96 0.14 7.69 -13.65
N LEU A 97 -1.12 7.34 -13.95
CA LEU A 97 -2.17 7.03 -12.98
C LEU A 97 -2.75 5.64 -13.27
N ILE A 98 -2.65 4.72 -12.31
CA ILE A 98 -3.35 3.43 -12.36
C ILE A 98 -4.51 3.42 -11.36
N VAL A 99 -5.67 2.94 -11.82
CA VAL A 99 -6.85 2.73 -10.98
C VAL A 99 -7.08 1.24 -10.85
N VAL A 100 -6.96 0.70 -9.64
CA VAL A 100 -7.15 -0.73 -9.33
C VAL A 100 -8.48 -0.91 -8.60
N LEU A 101 -9.23 -1.94 -8.97
CA LEU A 101 -10.44 -2.33 -8.24
C LEU A 101 -10.13 -3.42 -7.23
N SER A 102 -10.85 -3.39 -6.11
CA SER A 102 -10.77 -4.41 -5.09
C SER A 102 -12.14 -4.91 -4.64
N ILE A 103 -12.13 -6.13 -4.10
CA ILE A 103 -13.23 -6.70 -3.33
C ILE A 103 -12.69 -7.03 -1.95
N PHE A 104 -13.37 -6.59 -0.89
CA PHE A 104 -13.03 -6.98 0.47
C PHE A 104 -14.27 -7.14 1.35
N ASP A 105 -14.12 -7.99 2.36
CA ASP A 105 -15.16 -8.25 3.35
C ASP A 105 -14.81 -7.59 4.68
N THR A 106 -15.83 -7.20 5.44
CA THR A 106 -15.69 -6.64 6.79
C THR A 106 -16.10 -7.65 7.85
N ASP A 107 -15.50 -7.55 9.03
CA ASP A 107 -15.91 -8.33 10.20
C ASP A 107 -17.21 -7.79 10.84
N GLU A 108 -17.60 -8.42 11.95
CA GLU A 108 -18.78 -8.05 12.75
C GLU A 108 -18.75 -6.63 13.33
N LYS A 109 -17.62 -5.91 13.24
CA LYS A 109 -17.47 -4.54 13.70
C LYS A 109 -17.46 -3.52 12.57
N GLY A 110 -17.47 -3.99 11.32
CA GLY A 110 -17.28 -3.11 10.17
C GLY A 110 -15.85 -2.58 10.10
N GLY A 111 -14.88 -3.46 10.41
CA GLY A 111 -13.48 -3.11 10.49
C GLY A 111 -13.13 -2.28 11.72
N ASP A 112 -12.69 -1.05 11.54
CA ASP A 112 -12.46 -0.09 12.63
C ASP A 112 -13.70 0.74 13.01
N GLY A 113 -14.87 0.38 12.45
CA GLY A 113 -16.13 1.10 12.59
C GLY A 113 -16.42 2.08 11.44
N GLY A 114 -15.52 2.19 10.47
CA GLY A 114 -15.72 2.99 9.25
C GLY A 114 -16.59 2.32 8.18
N PHE A 115 -16.84 1.02 8.28
CA PHE A 115 -17.62 0.25 7.31
C PHE A 115 -18.85 -0.40 7.95
N ASN A 116 -19.75 -0.91 7.10
CA ASN A 116 -20.85 -1.75 7.55
C ASN A 116 -20.31 -3.08 8.08
N PRO A 117 -20.82 -3.59 9.21
CA PRO A 117 -20.50 -4.93 9.70
C PRO A 117 -20.95 -6.05 8.76
N ASN A 118 -20.11 -7.09 8.62
CA ASN A 118 -20.41 -8.31 7.83
C ASN A 118 -20.86 -8.01 6.39
N ASP A 119 -20.22 -7.06 5.73
CA ASP A 119 -20.59 -6.59 4.39
C ASP A 119 -19.44 -6.82 3.40
N THR A 120 -19.78 -6.83 2.11
CA THR A 120 -18.81 -7.00 1.02
C THR A 120 -18.76 -5.72 0.19
N TYR A 121 -17.57 -5.12 0.12
CA TYR A 121 -17.31 -3.93 -0.68
C TYR A 121 -16.70 -4.36 -2.00
N ALA A 122 -17.46 -4.24 -3.09
CA ALA A 122 -17.04 -4.58 -4.45
C ALA A 122 -16.78 -3.33 -5.28
N ASN A 123 -15.82 -3.40 -6.22
CA ASN A 123 -15.40 -2.26 -7.04
C ASN A 123 -14.86 -1.08 -6.21
N TRP A 124 -14.28 -1.35 -5.04
CA TRP A 124 -13.59 -0.32 -4.27
C TRP A 124 -12.33 0.12 -5.00
N GLN A 125 -12.16 1.42 -5.21
CA GLN A 125 -11.19 1.98 -6.13
C GLN A 125 -9.91 2.39 -5.38
N TRP A 126 -8.77 2.14 -5.98
CA TRP A 126 -7.46 2.58 -5.51
C TRP A 126 -6.78 3.38 -6.61
N TYR A 127 -6.43 4.62 -6.30
CA TYR A 127 -5.76 5.53 -7.22
C TYR A 127 -4.28 5.62 -6.86
N LEU A 128 -3.42 5.18 -7.77
CA LEU A 128 -1.98 5.21 -7.58
C LEU A 128 -1.28 5.96 -8.69
N VAL A 129 -0.30 6.80 -8.32
CA VAL A 129 0.54 7.52 -9.28
C VAL A 129 1.94 6.94 -9.30
N LYS A 130 2.57 6.89 -10.49
CA LYS A 130 3.97 6.50 -10.57
C LYS A 130 4.82 7.65 -10.03
N THR A 131 5.77 7.32 -9.16
CA THR A 131 6.71 8.30 -8.60
C THR A 131 7.51 8.97 -9.72
N ALA A 132 7.99 10.19 -9.49
CA ALA A 132 8.73 10.96 -10.51
C ALA A 132 10.00 10.24 -11.01
N ASP A 133 10.62 9.41 -10.18
CA ASP A 133 11.77 8.57 -10.55
C ASP A 133 11.39 7.27 -11.27
N LYS A 134 10.09 7.03 -11.48
CA LYS A 134 9.46 5.88 -12.13
C LYS A 134 9.73 4.53 -11.48
N LYS A 135 10.17 4.50 -10.21
CA LYS A 135 10.56 3.27 -9.51
C LYS A 135 9.47 2.63 -8.67
N SER A 136 8.43 3.38 -8.32
CA SER A 136 7.39 2.90 -7.42
C SER A 136 6.05 3.54 -7.70
N TRP A 137 5.00 2.95 -7.12
CA TRP A 137 3.66 3.52 -7.08
C TRP A 137 3.39 4.14 -5.72
N GLU A 138 2.63 5.23 -5.70
CA GLU A 138 2.14 5.88 -4.48
C GLU A 138 0.62 6.01 -4.53
N ILE A 139 -0.07 5.55 -3.48
CA ILE A 139 -1.52 5.70 -3.36
C ILE A 139 -1.84 7.16 -3.03
N ILE A 140 -2.64 7.79 -3.88
CA ILE A 140 -3.11 9.18 -3.70
C ILE A 140 -4.55 9.27 -3.24
N ASN A 141 -5.37 8.25 -3.51
CA ASN A 141 -6.77 8.20 -3.08
C ASN A 141 -7.30 6.76 -3.07
N TRP A 142 -8.39 6.52 -2.35
CA TRP A 142 -9.14 5.26 -2.38
C TRP A 142 -10.58 5.47 -1.91
N GLY A 143 -11.52 4.68 -2.43
CA GLY A 143 -12.95 4.80 -2.08
C GLY A 143 -13.89 4.50 -3.25
N TYR A 144 -15.10 5.03 -3.16
CA TYR A 144 -16.11 5.02 -4.21
C TYR A 144 -16.19 6.37 -4.93
#